data_AF-A0A968P1Z8-F1
#
_entry.id   AF-A0A968P1Z8-F1
#
_cell.length_a   1.000
_cell.length_b   1.000
_cell.length_c   1.000
_cell.angle_alpha   90.00
_cell.angle_beta   90.00
_cell.angle_gamma   90.00
#
_symmetry.space_group_name_H-M   'P 1'
#
loop_
_entity.id
_entity.type
_entity.pdbx_description
1 polymer ?
#
loop_
_entity_poly.entity_id
_entity_poly.type
_entity_poly.pdbx_seq_one_letter_code
_entity_poly.pdbx_strand_id
1 'polypeptide(L)'
;MVGALNYGQMTDFKKQLGSVREIKALRERLFESSRVTFEAETAVNGQELAKAVQRHRFSAFAVSVSGSQDNGLVLNVRPLSSASAH
;
A
#
# COMPACT_ATOMS: atom_id res chain seq x y z
N MET A 1 19.12 -4.03 -6.62
CA MET A 1 18.02 -4.91 -6.15
C MET A 1 17.05 -4.03 -5.40
N VAL A 2 15.80 -3.89 -5.85
CA VAL A 2 14.79 -3.07 -5.16
C VAL A 2 14.39 -3.84 -3.91
N GLY A 3 14.98 -3.47 -2.78
CA GLY A 3 14.78 -4.15 -1.50
C GLY A 3 13.32 -4.04 -1.05
N ALA A 4 12.78 -5.15 -0.59
CA ALA A 4 11.51 -5.22 0.13
C ALA A 4 11.44 -4.12 1.20
N LEU A 5 10.25 -3.57 1.44
CA LEU A 5 10.03 -2.70 2.60
C LEU A 5 10.52 -3.41 3.86
N ASN A 6 11.37 -2.74 4.65
CA ASN A 6 11.73 -3.27 5.95
C ASN A 6 10.54 -3.16 6.92
N TYR A 7 10.59 -3.83 8.08
CA TYR A 7 9.48 -3.87 9.02
C TYR A 7 9.03 -2.47 9.50
N GLY A 8 9.97 -1.54 9.68
CA GLY A 8 9.67 -0.16 10.08
C GLY A 8 8.94 0.61 8.96
N GLN A 9 9.46 0.55 7.75
CA GLN A 9 8.84 1.11 6.54
C GLN A 9 7.45 0.53 6.28
N MET A 10 7.28 -0.77 6.51
CA MET A 10 5.98 -1.43 6.38
C MET A 10 4.98 -0.95 7.44
N THR A 11 5.42 -0.81 8.70
CA THR A 11 4.57 -0.28 9.76
C THR A 11 4.13 1.15 9.48
N ASP A 12 5.04 1.98 8.97
CA ASP A 12 4.72 3.35 8.55
C ASP A 12 3.74 3.36 7.37
N PHE A 13 4.02 2.55 6.34
CA PHE A 13 3.16 2.42 5.18
C PHE A 13 1.74 2.00 5.55
N LYS A 14 1.57 1.03 6.47
CA LYS A 14 0.26 0.62 6.97
C LYS A 14 -0.49 1.74 7.69
N LYS A 15 0.21 2.56 8.47
CA LYS A 15 -0.40 3.72 9.14
C LYS A 15 -0.91 4.73 8.12
N GLN A 16 -0.12 5.01 7.08
CA GLN A 16 -0.54 5.89 5.99
C GLN A 16 -1.71 5.30 5.19
N LEU A 17 -1.67 3.99 4.92
CA LEU A 17 -2.76 3.31 4.20
C LEU A 17 -4.05 3.26 5.02
N GLY A 18 -3.97 3.04 6.34
CA GLY A 18 -5.11 3.16 7.24
C GLY A 18 -5.67 4.58 7.39
N SER A 19 -4.97 5.60 6.88
CA SER A 19 -5.49 6.98 6.81
C SER A 19 -6.38 7.21 5.59
N VAL A 20 -6.45 6.27 4.65
CA VAL A 20 -7.40 6.30 3.54
C VAL A 20 -8.80 6.07 4.10
N ARG A 21 -9.64 7.10 4.04
CA ARG A 21 -11.00 7.13 4.64
C ARG A 21 -11.90 5.97 4.20
N GLU A 22 -11.66 5.43 3.00
CA GLU A 22 -12.45 4.35 2.43
C GLU A 22 -12.10 2.97 3.04
N ILE A 23 -10.96 2.86 3.75
CA ILE A 23 -10.47 1.63 4.39
C ILE A 23 -10.95 1.57 5.84
N LYS A 24 -11.79 0.58 6.16
CA LYS A 24 -12.25 0.31 7.54
C LYS A 24 -11.31 -0.60 8.30
N ALA A 25 -10.84 -1.65 7.63
CA ALA A 25 -9.86 -2.58 8.17
C ALA A 25 -8.87 -2.97 7.09
N LEU A 26 -7.62 -3.22 7.50
CA LEU A 26 -6.55 -3.66 6.62
C LEU A 26 -6.01 -4.99 7.12
N ARG A 27 -5.95 -6.00 6.26
CA ARG A 27 -5.37 -7.31 6.54
C ARG A 27 -4.26 -7.58 5.53
N GLU A 28 -3.17 -8.14 6.01
CA GLU A 28 -2.07 -8.55 5.14
C GLU A 28 -2.30 -9.98 4.67
N ARG A 29 -2.24 -10.20 3.35
CA ARG A 29 -2.44 -11.53 2.77
C ARG A 29 -1.15 -12.18 2.29
N LEU A 30 -0.32 -11.42 1.58
CA LEU A 30 0.88 -11.95 0.96
C LEU A 30 2.03 -10.96 1.09
N PHE A 31 3.16 -11.47 1.56
CA PHE A 31 4.41 -10.72 1.67
C PHE A 31 5.47 -11.41 0.81
N GLU A 32 5.76 -10.81 -0.34
CA GLU A 32 6.90 -11.18 -1.17
C GLU A 32 7.89 -10.03 -1.20
N SER A 33 9.18 -10.34 -1.43
CA SER A 33 10.30 -9.39 -1.38
C SER A 33 10.17 -8.17 -2.31
N SER A 34 9.16 -8.11 -3.17
CA SER A 34 8.87 -6.99 -4.07
C SER A 34 7.38 -6.69 -4.25
N ARG A 35 6.50 -7.33 -3.48
CA ARG A 35 5.04 -7.22 -3.62
C ARG A 35 4.37 -7.44 -2.28
N VAL A 36 3.47 -6.53 -1.91
CA VAL A 36 2.66 -6.70 -0.70
C VAL A 36 1.18 -6.69 -1.09
N THR A 37 0.48 -7.76 -0.74
CA THR A 37 -0.96 -7.86 -1.00
C THR A 37 -1.71 -7.54 0.28
N PHE A 38 -2.57 -6.54 0.19
CA PHE A 38 -3.44 -6.12 1.29
C PHE A 38 -4.89 -6.45 0.95
N GLU A 39 -5.58 -7.07 1.88
CA GLU A 39 -7.03 -7.05 1.90
C GLU A 39 -7.49 -5.83 2.67
N ALA A 40 -8.42 -5.09 2.09
CA ALA A 40 -9.00 -3.93 2.72
C ALA A 40 -10.50 -4.18 2.81
N GLU A 41 -11.02 -4.12 4.04
CA GLU A 41 -12.46 -4.10 4.24
C GLU A 41 -12.94 -2.67 4.01
N THR A 42 -13.72 -2.46 2.95
CA THR A 42 -14.12 -1.12 2.50
C THR A 42 -15.61 -1.05 2.27
N ALA A 43 -16.19 0.14 2.45
CA ALA A 43 -17.59 0.37 2.10
C ALA A 43 -17.82 0.58 0.59
N VAL A 44 -16.72 0.78 -0.15
CA VAL A 44 -16.70 1.00 -1.60
C VAL A 44 -16.14 -0.23 -2.32
N ASN A 45 -16.42 -0.39 -3.61
CA ASN A 45 -15.86 -1.48 -4.39
C ASN A 45 -14.34 -1.31 -4.61
N GLY A 46 -13.67 -2.40 -5.02
CA GLY A 46 -12.21 -2.41 -5.22
C GLY A 46 -11.68 -1.39 -6.23
N GLN A 47 -12.46 -1.00 -7.24
CA GLN A 47 -12.03 0.02 -8.22
C GLN A 47 -12.05 1.44 -7.63
N GLU A 48 -13.09 1.79 -6.89
CA GLU A 48 -13.18 3.08 -6.21
C GLU A 48 -12.11 3.19 -5.13
N LEU A 49 -11.84 2.09 -4.43
CA LEU A 49 -10.74 2.03 -3.47
C LEU A 49 -9.37 2.19 -4.14
N ALA A 50 -9.15 1.55 -5.29
CA ALA A 50 -7.92 1.72 -6.06
C ALA A 50 -7.69 3.19 -6.43
N LYS A 51 -8.74 3.89 -6.86
CA LYS A 51 -8.67 5.34 -7.13
C LYS A 51 -8.37 6.14 -5.87
N ALA A 52 -9.01 5.82 -4.75
CA ALA A 52 -8.76 6.49 -3.47
C ALA A 52 -7.28 6.35 -3.05
N VAL A 53 -6.74 5.14 -3.12
CA VAL A 53 -5.33 4.86 -2.84
C VAL A 53 -4.41 5.61 -3.81
N GLN A 54 -4.70 5.63 -5.11
CA GLN A 54 -3.89 6.38 -6.08
C GLN A 54 -3.92 7.90 -5.88
N ARG A 55 -5.03 8.45 -5.37
CA ARG A 55 -5.17 9.87 -5.04
C ARG A 55 -4.53 10.22 -3.70
N HIS A 56 -4.35 9.23 -2.83
CA HIS A 56 -3.70 9.41 -1.54
C HIS A 56 -2.19 9.60 -1.72
N ARG A 57 -1.65 10.62 -1.05
CA ARG A 57 -0.22 10.91 -1.10
C ARG A 57 0.47 10.13 0.01
N PHE A 58 1.24 9.12 -0.38
CA PHE A 58 2.08 8.37 0.55
C PHE A 58 3.45 9.04 0.68
N SER A 59 3.78 9.48 1.89
CA SER A 59 5.06 10.09 2.19
C SER A 59 6.13 9.00 2.24
N ALA A 60 7.24 9.19 1.51
CA ALA A 60 8.35 8.24 1.41
C ALA A 60 8.03 6.89 0.72
N PHE A 61 6.85 6.72 0.10
CA PHE A 61 6.51 5.51 -0.64
C PHE A 61 5.93 5.81 -2.02
N ALA A 62 6.41 5.09 -3.02
CA ALA A 62 5.77 4.99 -4.33
C ALA A 62 4.80 3.80 -4.28
N VAL A 63 3.52 4.09 -4.48
CA VAL A 63 2.46 3.08 -4.47
C VAL A 63 1.84 2.99 -5.86
N SER A 64 1.69 1.76 -6.35
CA SER A 64 0.95 1.49 -7.58
C SER A 64 -0.02 0.35 -7.34
N VAL A 65 -1.24 0.47 -7.85
CA VAL A 65 -2.24 -0.60 -7.76
C VAL A 65 -1.99 -1.59 -8.90
N SER A 66 -1.58 -2.81 -8.56
CA SER A 66 -1.39 -3.89 -9.53
C SER A 66 -2.68 -4.67 -9.82
N GLY A 67 -3.68 -4.57 -8.95
CA GLY A 67 -4.97 -5.21 -9.14
C GLY A 67 -5.95 -4.87 -8.00
N SER A 68 -7.24 -4.96 -8.30
CA SER A 68 -8.32 -4.85 -7.32
C SER A 68 -9.20 -6.09 -7.39
N GLN A 69 -9.61 -6.58 -6.23
CA GLN A 69 -10.58 -7.65 -6.02
C GLN A 69 -11.72 -7.09 -5.16
N ASP A 70 -12.85 -7.78 -5.08
CA ASP A 70 -14.04 -7.32 -4.35
C ASP A 70 -13.75 -6.79 -2.93
N ASN A 71 -12.83 -7.45 -2.21
CA ASN A 71 -12.46 -7.09 -0.82
C ASN A 71 -10.94 -6.92 -0.64
N GLY A 72 -10.20 -6.67 -1.72
CA GLY A 72 -8.75 -6.65 -1.65
C GLY A 72 -8.06 -5.80 -2.71
N LEU A 73 -6.89 -5.29 -2.35
CA LEU A 73 -6.02 -4.54 -3.23
C LEU A 73 -4.64 -5.17 -3.29
N VAL A 74 -4.21 -5.44 -4.51
CA VAL A 74 -2.82 -5.77 -4.77
C VAL A 74 -2.07 -4.47 -4.99
N LEU A 75 -1.16 -4.14 -4.07
CA LEU A 75 -0.32 -2.96 -4.16
C LEU A 75 1.13 -3.34 -4.45
N ASN A 76 1.74 -2.64 -5.40
CA ASN A 76 3.18 -2.60 -5.51
C ASN A 76 3.66 -1.37 -4.75
N VAL A 77 4.44 -1.60 -3.70
CA VAL A 77 4.95 -0.53 -2.85
C VAL A 77 6.46 -0.56 -2.90
N ARG A 78 7.05 0.60 -3.15
CA ARG A 78 8.50 0.78 -3.12
C ARG A 78 8.80 1.97 -2.24
N PRO A 79 9.81 1.89 -1.35
CA PRO A 79 10.28 3.09 -0.70
C PRO A 79 10.75 4.06 -1.78
N LEU A 80 10.28 5.31 -1.71
CA LEU A 80 10.97 6.38 -2.40
C LEU A 80 12.31 6.44 -1.67
N SER A 81 13.37 5.89 -2.27
CA SER A 81 14.70 6.05 -1.70
C SER A 81 14.85 7.53 -1.39
N SER A 82 14.93 7.89 -0.10
CA SER A 82 15.71 9.06 0.25
C SER A 82 17.04 8.78 -0.42
N ALA A 83 17.34 9.52 -1.49
CA ALA A 83 18.68 9.57 -2.01
C ALA A 83 19.56 9.69 -0.77
N SER A 84 20.41 8.69 -0.55
CA SER A 84 21.42 8.74 0.48
C SER A 84 22.18 10.03 0.20
N ALA A 85 21.85 11.10 0.94
CA ALA A 85 22.65 12.29 1.01
C ALA A 85 23.87 11.84 1.80
N HIS A 86 24.90 11.44 1.06
CA HIS A 86 26.20 11.06 1.55
C HIS A 86 27.22 12.05 0.98
#